data_AF-A0ABD3M8V2-F1
#
_entry.id   AF-A0ABD3M8V2-F1
#
_cell.length_a   1.000
_cell.length_b   1.000
_cell.length_c   1.000
_cell.angle_alpha   90.00
_cell.angle_beta   90.00
_cell.angle_gamma   90.00
#
_symmetry.space_group_name_H-M   'P 1'
#
loop_
_entity.id
_entity.type
_entity.pdbx_description
1 polymer ?
#
loop_
_entity_poly.entity_id
_entity_poly.type
_entity_poly.pdbx_seq_one_letter_code
_entity_poly.pdbx_strand_id
1 'polypeptide(L)'
;MKSSLVIIASFAALIGNSSAFAPGTAFGVQKSIAAAPASPFGNTQGASYIAENHPVTIQRQRSSMASVQTMGLFGLGGPEIAVILIAGAFLLGPQKLAELGKEAGKMAGELKEVPKEFQQGLVEGEKEAQRMKKEIAESIKDAEKE
;
A
#
# COMPACT_ATOMS: atom_id res chain seq x y z
N MET A 1 42.40 2.21 -13.66
CA MET A 1 42.16 1.33 -12.48
C MET A 1 41.50 2.04 -11.29
N LYS A 2 41.68 3.35 -11.08
CA LYS A 2 41.05 4.07 -9.94
C LYS A 2 39.55 4.32 -10.12
N SER A 3 39.10 4.62 -11.35
CA SER A 3 37.68 4.85 -11.67
C SER A 3 36.79 3.61 -11.53
N SER A 4 37.28 2.42 -11.92
CA SER A 4 36.54 1.16 -11.76
C SER A 4 36.34 0.79 -10.29
N LEU A 5 37.30 1.10 -9.41
CA LEU A 5 37.21 0.81 -7.99
C LEU A 5 36.19 1.72 -7.27
N VAL A 6 36.06 2.97 -7.71
CA VAL A 6 35.06 3.92 -7.18
C VAL A 6 33.63 3.52 -7.58
N ILE A 7 33.44 3.02 -8.79
CA ILE A 7 32.13 2.51 -9.26
C ILE A 7 31.74 1.23 -8.51
N ILE A 8 32.70 0.34 -8.23
CA ILE A 8 32.45 -0.88 -7.44
C ILE A 8 32.13 -0.53 -5.98
N ALA A 9 32.84 0.45 -5.38
CA ALA A 9 32.60 0.90 -4.01
C ALA A 9 31.25 1.62 -3.85
N SER A 10 30.80 2.41 -4.84
CA SER A 10 29.49 3.05 -4.81
C SER A 10 28.34 2.06 -4.99
N PHE A 11 28.53 1.02 -5.81
CA PHE A 11 27.55 -0.06 -5.96
C PHE A 11 27.45 -0.92 -4.68
N ALA A 12 28.57 -1.19 -4.00
CA ALA A 12 28.58 -1.90 -2.73
C ALA A 12 27.91 -1.12 -1.59
N ALA A 13 28.04 0.21 -1.56
CA ALA A 13 27.34 1.07 -0.59
C ALA A 13 25.82 1.11 -0.82
N LEU A 14 25.36 0.92 -2.06
CA LEU A 14 23.92 0.81 -2.37
C LEU A 14 23.33 -0.56 -1.95
N ILE A 15 24.14 -1.61 -1.96
CA ILE A 15 23.73 -2.97 -1.56
C ILE A 15 23.74 -3.13 -0.02
N GLY A 16 24.62 -2.42 0.68
CA GLY A 16 24.80 -2.51 2.14
C GLY A 16 23.63 -2.03 3.01
N ASN A 17 22.68 -1.28 2.45
CA ASN A 17 21.48 -0.77 3.16
C ASN A 17 20.18 -1.46 2.68
N SER A 18 20.23 -2.75 2.37
CA SER A 18 19.08 -3.55 1.92
C SER A 18 18.09 -3.89 3.07
N SER A 19 17.67 -2.88 3.83
CA SER A 19 16.49 -2.92 4.71
C SER A 19 15.32 -2.08 4.18
N ALA A 20 15.48 -1.41 3.03
CA ALA A 20 14.46 -0.55 2.43
C ALA A 20 13.22 -1.29 1.90
N PHE A 21 13.25 -2.63 1.84
CA PHE A 21 12.17 -3.46 1.29
C PHE A 21 11.82 -4.66 2.16
N ALA A 22 12.15 -4.62 3.45
CA ALA A 22 11.70 -5.63 4.42
C ALA A 22 10.33 -5.20 4.99
N PRO A 23 9.24 -5.98 4.80
CA PRO A 23 8.00 -5.73 5.49
C PRO A 23 8.20 -6.17 6.95
N GLY A 24 8.51 -5.22 7.83
CA GLY A 24 8.57 -5.48 9.26
C GLY A 24 9.78 -4.91 10.00
N THR A 25 10.03 -3.60 9.87
CA THR A 25 10.43 -2.87 11.07
C THR A 25 9.24 -2.02 11.45
N ALA A 26 8.48 -2.51 12.43
CA ALA A 26 7.41 -1.77 13.06
C ALA A 26 7.97 -0.41 13.51
N PHE A 27 7.63 0.63 12.76
CA PHE A 27 7.63 2.00 13.20
C PHE A 27 6.85 2.03 14.52
N GLY A 28 7.54 2.12 15.65
CA GLY A 28 6.90 2.34 16.95
C GLY A 28 7.03 1.28 18.03
N VAL A 29 8.05 0.40 18.04
CA VAL A 29 8.44 -0.22 19.33
C VAL A 29 9.27 0.79 20.13
N GLN A 30 8.60 1.81 20.65
CA GLN A 30 9.12 2.57 21.78
C GLN A 30 9.17 1.58 22.95
N LYS A 31 10.37 1.08 23.26
CA LYS A 31 10.63 0.42 24.54
C LYS A 31 10.39 1.48 25.61
N SER A 32 9.17 1.54 26.15
CA SER A 32 8.84 2.43 27.26
C SER A 32 9.68 1.99 28.45
N ILE A 33 10.83 2.62 28.62
CA ILE A 33 11.57 2.62 29.88
C ILE A 33 10.68 3.42 30.83
N ALA A 34 9.82 2.72 31.57
CA ALA A 34 9.08 3.31 32.67
C ALA A 34 10.10 3.65 33.77
N ALA A 35 10.65 4.86 33.71
CA ALA A 35 11.40 5.43 34.82
C ALA A 35 10.41 5.70 35.96
N ALA A 36 10.36 4.79 36.94
CA ALA A 36 9.56 5.00 38.15
C ALA A 36 10.18 6.15 38.97
N PRO A 37 9.38 7.10 39.50
CA PRO A 37 9.90 8.17 40.34
C PRO A 37 10.45 7.59 41.65
N ALA A 38 11.66 8.01 42.03
CA ALA A 38 12.26 7.62 43.30
C ALA A 38 11.52 8.32 44.46
N SER A 39 10.55 7.62 45.06
CA SER A 39 9.95 8.01 46.34
C SER A 39 10.86 7.59 47.51
N PRO A 40 10.95 8.39 48.59
CA PRO A 40 11.80 8.10 49.76
C PRO A 40 11.29 6.91 50.60
N PHE A 41 10.04 6.51 50.40
CA PHE A 41 9.54 5.21 50.81
C PHE A 41 9.82 4.28 49.64
N GLY A 42 10.79 3.38 49.82
CA GLY A 42 11.25 2.45 48.78
C GLY A 42 10.10 1.67 48.14
N ASN A 43 10.38 1.04 46.99
CA ASN A 43 9.52 0.36 45.99
C ASN A 43 8.39 -0.57 46.48
N THR A 44 7.64 -0.24 47.52
CA THR A 44 6.59 -1.09 48.09
C THR A 44 5.22 -0.77 47.50
N GLN A 45 5.04 0.39 46.85
CA GLN A 45 3.78 0.81 46.21
C GLN A 45 4.04 1.66 44.96
N GLY A 46 3.89 1.08 43.78
CA GLY A 46 4.06 1.68 42.46
C GLY A 46 4.34 0.62 41.38
N ALA A 47 4.29 1.02 40.11
CA ALA A 47 4.55 0.14 38.98
C ALA A 47 5.88 -0.67 39.07
N SER A 48 6.84 -0.21 39.87
CA SER A 48 8.10 -0.90 40.18
C SER A 48 7.90 -2.22 40.95
N TYR A 49 7.01 -2.30 41.96
CA TYR A 49 6.76 -3.58 42.65
C TYR A 49 6.04 -4.59 41.76
N ILE A 50 5.14 -4.10 40.88
CA ILE A 50 4.40 -4.94 39.95
C ILE A 50 5.35 -5.55 38.92
N ALA A 51 6.34 -4.77 38.46
CA ALA A 51 7.36 -5.23 37.52
C ALA A 51 8.33 -6.24 38.14
N GLU A 52 8.70 -6.07 39.41
CA GLU A 52 9.69 -6.91 40.10
C GLU A 52 9.10 -8.23 40.63
N ASN A 53 7.85 -8.24 41.09
CA ASN A 53 7.20 -9.43 41.66
C ASN A 53 6.30 -10.22 40.70
N HIS A 54 6.20 -9.83 39.41
CA HIS A 54 5.47 -10.65 38.45
C HIS A 54 6.32 -11.86 38.02
N PRO A 55 5.77 -13.10 38.06
CA PRO A 55 6.51 -14.26 37.57
C PRO A 55 6.81 -14.08 36.08
N VAL A 56 8.07 -14.36 35.70
CA VAL A 56 8.64 -14.24 34.34
C VAL A 56 7.79 -14.97 33.27
N THR A 57 6.93 -15.89 33.69
CA THR A 57 6.00 -16.63 32.84
C THR A 57 4.93 -15.74 32.17
N ILE A 58 4.49 -14.64 32.81
CA ILE A 58 3.48 -13.74 32.24
C ILE A 58 4.10 -12.70 31.29
N GLN A 59 5.35 -12.28 31.54
CA GLN A 59 6.01 -11.26 30.71
C GLN A 59 6.34 -11.75 29.28
N ARG A 60 6.48 -13.07 29.07
CA ARG A 60 6.94 -13.62 27.79
C ARG A 60 5.81 -14.08 26.85
N GLN A 61 4.54 -14.03 27.27
CA GLN A 61 3.43 -14.58 26.49
C GLN A 61 2.81 -13.62 25.46
N ARG A 62 3.23 -12.36 25.39
CA ARG A 62 2.77 -11.40 24.36
C ARG A 62 3.89 -11.01 23.41
N SER A 63 4.16 -11.85 22.42
CA SER A 63 4.58 -11.42 21.06
C SER A 63 5.06 -12.64 20.25
N SER A 64 4.17 -13.54 19.90
CA SER A 64 4.39 -14.41 18.74
C SER A 64 3.13 -14.36 17.88
N MET A 65 2.81 -13.17 17.41
CA MET A 65 2.18 -13.11 16.09
C MET A 65 3.31 -13.50 15.15
N ALA A 66 3.29 -14.73 14.64
CA ALA A 66 4.13 -15.08 13.52
C ALA A 66 3.92 -13.98 12.48
N SER A 67 4.98 -13.25 12.14
CA SER A 67 4.91 -12.29 11.05
C SER A 67 4.56 -13.11 9.82
N VAL A 68 3.27 -13.19 9.50
CA VAL A 68 2.81 -13.77 8.25
C VAL A 68 3.46 -12.88 7.22
N GLN A 69 4.54 -13.38 6.62
CA GLN A 69 5.17 -12.74 5.51
C GLN A 69 4.07 -12.67 4.46
N THR A 70 3.45 -11.50 4.33
CA THR A 70 2.49 -11.22 3.27
C THR A 70 3.31 -11.10 2.00
N MET A 71 3.73 -12.26 1.49
CA MET A 71 4.15 -12.42 0.11
C MET A 71 3.00 -11.85 -0.72
N GLY A 72 3.30 -10.95 -1.64
CA GLY A 72 2.30 -10.11 -2.31
C GLY A 72 1.31 -10.87 -3.19
N LEU A 73 0.88 -10.28 -4.30
CA LEU A 73 0.00 -10.96 -5.25
C LEU A 73 0.73 -12.19 -5.83
N PHE A 74 0.10 -13.37 -5.74
CA PHE A 74 0.67 -14.68 -6.15
C PHE A 74 1.81 -15.22 -5.28
N GLY A 75 1.96 -14.76 -4.04
CA GLY A 75 3.06 -15.23 -3.18
C GLY A 75 4.44 -14.75 -3.65
N LEU A 76 4.47 -13.74 -4.53
CA LEU A 76 5.67 -13.08 -5.03
C LEU A 76 5.79 -11.71 -4.35
N GLY A 77 6.97 -11.40 -3.81
CA GLY A 77 7.29 -10.09 -3.26
C GLY A 77 7.92 -9.17 -4.30
N GLY A 78 8.22 -7.93 -3.88
CA GLY A 78 8.92 -6.96 -4.73
C GLY A 78 10.27 -7.46 -5.27
N PRO A 79 11.13 -8.07 -4.44
CA PRO A 79 12.40 -8.62 -4.91
C PRO A 79 12.23 -9.72 -5.98
N GLU A 80 11.28 -10.64 -5.79
CA GLU A 80 11.01 -11.73 -6.73
C GLU A 80 10.51 -11.20 -8.08
N ILE A 81 9.60 -10.22 -8.05
CA ILE A 81 9.13 -9.55 -9.26
C ILE A 81 10.27 -8.83 -9.99
N ALA A 82 11.20 -8.20 -9.28
CA ALA A 82 12.35 -7.53 -9.89
C ALA A 82 13.25 -8.52 -10.66
N VAL A 83 13.51 -9.70 -10.11
CA VAL A 83 14.31 -10.75 -10.79
C VAL A 83 13.62 -11.21 -12.08
N ILE A 84 12.31 -11.42 -12.04
CA ILE A 84 11.52 -11.80 -13.22
C ILE A 84 11.55 -10.71 -14.30
N LEU A 85 11.43 -9.43 -13.92
CA LEU A 85 11.53 -8.31 -14.86
C LEU A 85 12.90 -8.22 -15.52
N ILE A 86 13.98 -8.47 -14.78
CA ILE A 86 15.34 -8.52 -15.33
C ILE A 86 15.45 -9.66 -16.35
N ALA A 87 14.99 -10.87 -15.99
CA ALA A 87 15.02 -12.02 -16.90
C ALA A 87 14.17 -11.77 -18.16
N GLY A 88 12.97 -11.21 -18.01
CA GLY A 88 12.10 -10.82 -19.12
C GLY A 88 12.73 -9.74 -20.01
N ALA A 89 13.43 -8.76 -19.41
CA ALA A 89 14.14 -7.73 -20.16
C ALA A 89 15.33 -8.30 -20.95
N PHE A 90 16.01 -9.34 -20.46
CA PHE A 90 17.03 -10.04 -21.23
C PHE A 90 16.42 -10.84 -22.38
N LEU A 91 15.27 -11.48 -22.17
CA LEU A 91 14.62 -12.31 -23.19
C LEU A 91 14.00 -11.48 -24.32
N LEU A 92 13.26 -10.42 -23.98
CA LEU A 92 12.57 -9.56 -24.95
C LEU A 92 13.41 -8.35 -25.39
N GLY A 93 14.40 -7.96 -24.59
CA GLY A 93 15.13 -6.71 -24.72
C GLY A 93 14.48 -5.56 -23.93
N PRO A 94 15.26 -4.71 -23.23
CA PRO A 94 14.72 -3.61 -22.43
C PRO A 94 13.98 -2.57 -23.28
N GLN A 95 14.35 -2.44 -24.56
CA GLN A 95 13.70 -1.52 -25.49
C GLN A 95 12.25 -1.95 -25.80
N LYS A 96 12.01 -3.26 -25.95
CA LYS A 96 10.68 -3.79 -26.26
C LYS A 96 9.72 -3.72 -25.08
N LEU A 97 10.22 -3.98 -23.86
CA LEU A 97 9.41 -3.75 -22.65
C LEU A 97 9.04 -2.28 -22.47
N ALA A 98 9.96 -1.35 -22.78
CA ALA A 98 9.68 0.09 -22.71
C ALA A 98 8.68 0.55 -23.79
N GLU A 99 8.77 0.01 -25.01
CA GLU A 99 7.83 0.27 -26.10
C GLU A 99 6.41 -0.19 -25.73
N LEU A 100 6.27 -1.43 -25.26
CA LEU A 100 4.99 -1.98 -24.76
C LEU A 100 4.44 -1.18 -23.58
N GLY A 101 5.30 -0.78 -22.63
CA GLY A 101 4.89 0.05 -21.50
C GLY A 101 4.39 1.43 -21.92
N LYS A 102 4.96 2.04 -22.96
CA LYS A 102 4.48 3.31 -23.52
C LYS A 102 3.13 3.15 -24.20
N GLU A 103 2.95 2.11 -24.99
CA GLU A 103 1.68 1.81 -25.67
C GLU A 103 0.57 1.52 -24.65
N ALA A 104 0.82 0.62 -23.71
CA ALA A 104 -0.10 0.31 -22.62
C ALA A 104 -0.40 1.56 -21.76
N GLY A 105 0.60 2.41 -21.52
CA GLY A 105 0.44 3.66 -20.78
C GLY A 105 -0.45 4.68 -21.50
N LYS A 106 -0.33 4.79 -22.84
CA LYS A 106 -1.22 5.62 -23.65
C LYS A 106 -2.66 5.09 -23.61
N MET A 107 -2.85 3.79 -23.83
CA MET A 107 -4.16 3.15 -23.74
C MET A 107 -4.78 3.35 -22.36
N ALA A 108 -4.01 3.16 -21.28
CA ALA A 108 -4.49 3.41 -19.92
C ALA A 108 -4.79 4.89 -19.64
N GLY A 109 -4.12 5.82 -20.35
CA GLY A 109 -4.41 7.25 -20.30
C GLY A 109 -5.77 7.58 -20.94
N GLU A 110 -5.99 7.12 -22.16
CA GLU A 110 -7.25 7.30 -22.90
C GLU A 110 -8.42 6.61 -22.17
N LEU A 111 -8.20 5.41 -21.63
CA LEU A 111 -9.18 4.69 -20.81
C LEU A 111 -9.53 5.38 -19.48
N LYS A 112 -8.85 6.44 -19.04
CA LYS A 112 -9.28 7.24 -17.87
C LYS A 112 -10.32 8.29 -18.23
N GLU A 113 -10.35 8.73 -19.47
CA GLU A 113 -11.31 9.73 -19.95
C GLU A 113 -12.66 9.07 -20.23
N VAL A 114 -12.65 7.86 -20.82
CA VAL A 114 -13.86 7.09 -21.13
C VAL A 114 -14.80 6.88 -19.92
N PRO A 115 -14.35 6.43 -18.73
CA PRO A 115 -15.20 6.33 -17.55
C PRO A 115 -15.78 7.65 -17.06
N LYS A 116 -15.11 8.79 -17.28
CA LYS A 116 -15.62 10.11 -16.88
C LYS A 116 -16.75 10.54 -17.81
N GLU A 117 -16.54 10.38 -19.12
CA GLU A 117 -17.55 10.63 -20.13
C GLU A 117 -18.76 9.70 -19.95
N PHE A 118 -18.52 8.43 -19.62
CA PHE A 118 -19.58 7.47 -19.32
C PHE A 118 -20.41 7.89 -18.09
N GLN A 119 -19.75 8.30 -17.00
CA GLN A 119 -20.46 8.80 -15.81
C GLN A 119 -21.28 10.05 -16.13
N GLN A 120 -20.73 10.99 -16.91
CA GLN A 120 -21.43 12.21 -17.30
C GLN A 120 -22.63 11.90 -18.20
N GLY A 121 -22.46 11.03 -19.20
CA GLY A 121 -23.53 10.58 -20.09
C GLY A 121 -24.64 9.82 -19.36
N LEU A 122 -24.32 9.03 -18.34
CA LEU A 122 -25.34 8.40 -17.49
C LEU A 122 -26.16 9.42 -16.71
N VAL A 123 -25.52 10.41 -16.09
CA VAL A 123 -26.22 11.46 -15.32
C VAL A 123 -27.10 12.33 -16.22
N GLU A 124 -26.62 12.65 -17.42
CA GLU A 124 -27.39 13.41 -18.42
C GLU A 124 -28.57 12.59 -18.96
N GLY A 125 -28.33 11.33 -19.32
CA GLY A 125 -29.38 10.42 -19.79
C GLY A 125 -30.46 10.15 -18.72
N GLU A 126 -30.09 10.05 -17.44
CA GLU A 126 -31.08 9.94 -16.35
C GLU A 126 -31.94 11.20 -16.22
N LYS A 127 -31.35 12.39 -16.35
CA LYS A 127 -32.09 13.67 -16.30
C LYS A 127 -33.02 13.81 -17.50
N GLU A 128 -32.56 13.46 -18.70
CA GLU A 128 -33.37 13.51 -19.91
C GLU A 128 -34.52 12.49 -19.87
N ALA A 129 -34.24 11.26 -19.44
CA ALA A 129 -35.27 10.24 -19.25
C ALA A 129 -36.33 10.67 -18.22
N GLN A 130 -35.94 11.37 -17.15
CA GLN A 130 -36.89 11.93 -16.18
C GLN A 130 -37.73 13.08 -16.77
N ARG A 131 -37.14 13.94 -17.61
CA ARG A 131 -37.88 15.01 -18.30
C ARG A 131 -38.90 14.46 -19.28
N MET A 132 -38.49 13.53 -20.14
CA MET A 132 -39.40 12.86 -21.07
C MET A 132 -40.51 12.12 -20.33
N LYS A 133 -40.21 11.43 -19.23
CA LYS A 133 -41.25 10.80 -18.39
C LYS A 133 -42.25 11.81 -17.83
N LYS A 134 -41.81 13.00 -17.42
CA LYS A 134 -42.70 14.06 -16.92
C LYS A 134 -43.56 14.65 -18.04
N GLU A 135 -42.99 14.95 -19.19
CA GLU A 135 -43.73 15.48 -20.36
C GLU A 135 -44.75 14.46 -20.88
N ILE A 136 -44.40 13.18 -20.92
CA ILE A 136 -45.36 12.10 -21.27
C ILE A 136 -46.46 11.99 -20.21
N ALA A 137 -46.11 12.09 -18.92
CA ALA A 137 -47.11 12.03 -17.85
C ALA A 137 -48.03 13.27 -17.79
N GLU A 138 -47.56 14.45 -18.20
CA GLU A 138 -48.38 15.66 -18.33
C GLU A 138 -49.30 15.59 -19.55
N SER A 139 -48.78 15.19 -20.71
CA SER A 139 -49.61 15.05 -21.92
C SER A 139 -50.71 13.98 -21.79
N ILE A 140 -50.47 12.90 -21.04
CA ILE A 140 -51.52 11.90 -20.71
C ILE A 140 -52.60 12.50 -19.80
N LYS A 141 -52.24 13.36 -18.83
CA LYS A 141 -53.20 13.98 -17.90
C LYS A 141 -54.07 15.04 -18.56
N ASP A 142 -53.54 15.73 -19.56
CA ASP A 142 -54.28 16.74 -20.31
C ASP A 142 -55.25 16.08 -21.31
N ALA A 143 -54.91 14.92 -21.87
CA ALA A 143 -55.78 14.14 -22.74
C ALA A 143 -56.93 13.40 -22.00
N GLU A 144 -56.81 13.17 -20.69
CA GLU A 144 -57.86 12.55 -19.86
C GLU A 144 -58.87 13.57 -19.29
N LYS A 145 -58.64 14.88 -19.50
CA LYS A 145 -59.50 15.97 -19.00
C LYS A 145 -60.40 16.63 -20.06
N GLU A 146 -60.32 16.20 -21.32
CA GLU A 146 -61.38 16.42 -22.32
C GLU A 146 -62.37 15.26 -22.33
#